data_AF-G4RA23-F1
#
_entry.id   AF-G4RA23-F1
#
_cell.length_a   1.000
_cell.length_b   1.000
_cell.length_c   1.000
_cell.angle_alpha   90.00
_cell.angle_beta   90.00
_cell.angle_gamma   90.00
#
_symmetry.space_group_name_H-M   'P 1'
#
loop_
_entity.id
_entity.type
_entity.pdbx_description
1 polymer ?
#
loop_
_entity_poly.entity_id
_entity_poly.type
_entity_poly.pdbx_seq_one_letter_code
_entity_poly.pdbx_strand_id
1 'polypeptide(L)'
;MGAVTESNASEWLAHFEDSRTNPNAKPPKTHLMGLPDLLTAVRKPRSAGDCSNAAGVAISESELNWLRRFHKNIRNQFAHFEPMGWSIEVSGIPEITKLIARIIGEILEFGWAFRRLNFAQRKEMRRNLRTLALIEWPA
;
A
#
# COMPACT_ATOMS: atom_id res chain seq x y z
N MET A 1 15.09 -3.03 -0.85
CA MET A 1 13.98 -3.93 -0.47
C MET A 1 13.00 -3.14 0.40
N GLY A 2 12.02 -2.45 -0.20
CA GLY A 2 11.19 -1.46 0.54
C GLY A 2 9.91 -2.00 1.19
N ALA A 3 9.53 -3.25 0.88
CA ALA A 3 8.24 -3.83 1.30
C ALA A 3 8.37 -4.96 2.35
N VAL A 4 9.58 -5.24 2.80
CA VAL A 4 9.90 -6.28 3.81
C VAL A 4 10.49 -5.62 5.05
N THR A 5 10.41 -6.29 6.20
CA THR A 5 11.04 -5.81 7.43
C THR A 5 12.56 -5.72 7.28
N GLU A 6 13.22 -4.90 8.10
CA GLU A 6 14.67 -4.74 8.08
C GLU A 6 15.41 -6.06 8.40
N SER A 7 14.87 -6.87 9.32
CA SER A 7 15.37 -8.22 9.59
C SER A 7 15.33 -9.10 8.33
N ASN A 8 14.18 -9.14 7.65
CA ASN A 8 14.03 -9.98 6.47
C ASN A 8 14.85 -9.46 5.27
N ALA A 9 15.01 -8.14 5.15
CA ALA A 9 15.94 -7.56 4.18
C ALA A 9 17.39 -8.00 4.45
N SER A 10 17.80 -8.03 5.71
CA SER A 10 19.14 -8.45 6.12
C SER A 10 19.38 -9.94 5.86
N GLU A 11 18.39 -10.79 6.14
CA GLU A 11 18.42 -12.23 5.80
C GLU A 11 18.58 -12.45 4.30
N TRP A 12 17.86 -11.68 3.49
CA TRP A 12 17.97 -11.73 2.03
C TRP A 12 19.33 -11.28 1.52
N LEU A 13 19.92 -10.24 2.12
CA LEU A 13 21.27 -9.77 1.77
C LEU A 13 22.32 -10.82 2.13
N ALA A 14 22.24 -11.41 3.32
CA ALA A 14 23.13 -12.48 3.74
C ALA A 14 23.03 -13.70 2.80
N HIS A 15 21.82 -14.13 2.48
CA HIS A 15 21.61 -15.19 1.50
C HIS A 15 22.16 -14.85 0.10
N PHE A 16 22.00 -13.59 -0.33
CA PHE A 16 22.54 -13.16 -1.62
C PHE A 16 24.07 -13.28 -1.66
N GLU A 17 24.77 -12.88 -0.60
CA GLU A 17 26.22 -13.06 -0.51
C GLU A 17 26.61 -14.54 -0.45
N ASP A 18 25.95 -15.33 0.39
CA ASP A 18 26.24 -16.75 0.56
C ASP A 18 26.00 -17.57 -0.72
N SER A 19 24.98 -17.22 -1.50
CA SER A 19 24.63 -17.89 -2.76
C SER A 19 25.67 -17.67 -3.87
N ARG A 20 26.55 -16.67 -3.73
CA ARG A 20 27.70 -16.47 -4.65
C ARG A 20 28.76 -17.56 -4.49
N THR A 21 28.88 -18.12 -3.29
CA THR A 21 29.88 -19.13 -2.93
C THR A 21 29.32 -20.53 -2.75
N ASN A 22 28.05 -20.66 -2.34
CA ASN A 22 27.40 -21.92 -2.04
C ASN A 22 26.19 -22.16 -2.95
N PRO A 23 26.27 -23.07 -3.93
CA PRO A 23 25.16 -23.36 -4.85
C PRO A 23 23.94 -24.02 -4.18
N ASN A 24 24.07 -24.50 -2.94
CA ASN A 24 23.00 -25.12 -2.15
C ASN A 24 22.39 -24.21 -1.07
N ALA A 25 22.72 -22.90 -1.07
CA ALA A 25 22.13 -21.97 -0.12
C ALA A 25 20.60 -21.93 -0.28
N LYS A 26 19.86 -22.11 0.82
CA LYS A 26 18.39 -22.07 0.81
C LYS A 26 17.89 -20.64 0.95
N PRO A 27 16.93 -20.19 0.11
CA PRO A 27 16.40 -18.84 0.20
C PRO A 27 15.61 -18.64 1.50
N PRO A 28 15.76 -17.48 2.17
CA PRO A 28 14.99 -17.18 3.38
C PRO A 28 13.51 -16.99 3.05
N LYS A 29 12.65 -17.24 4.03
CA LYS A 29 11.20 -17.05 3.87
C LYS A 29 10.90 -15.54 3.84
N THR A 30 10.19 -15.09 2.81
CA THR A 30 9.87 -13.66 2.68
C THR A 30 8.67 -13.28 3.53
N HIS A 31 8.85 -12.23 4.35
CA HIS A 31 7.79 -11.66 5.16
C HIS A 31 7.53 -10.22 4.74
N LEU A 32 6.37 -9.99 4.12
CA LEU A 32 5.93 -8.64 3.76
C LEU A 32 5.53 -7.86 5.01
N MET A 33 5.79 -6.56 4.98
CA MET A 33 5.29 -5.63 5.98
C MET A 33 3.76 -5.63 6.04
N GLY A 34 3.21 -5.38 7.23
CA GLY A 34 1.78 -5.12 7.38
C GLY A 34 1.38 -3.80 6.72
N LEU A 35 0.08 -3.62 6.47
CA LEU A 35 -0.44 -2.39 5.86
C LEU A 35 0.00 -1.10 6.59
N PRO A 36 -0.03 -1.01 7.94
CA PRO A 36 0.42 0.19 8.65
C PRO A 36 1.89 0.53 8.41
N ASP A 37 2.73 -0.48 8.34
CA ASP A 37 4.16 -0.34 8.12
C ASP A 37 4.45 0.05 6.67
N LEU A 38 3.72 -0.52 5.71
CA LEU A 38 3.77 -0.13 4.30
C LEU A 38 3.34 1.34 4.10
N LEU A 39 2.27 1.78 4.77
CA LEU A 39 1.82 3.18 4.73
C LEU A 39 2.85 4.14 5.36
N THR A 40 3.64 3.66 6.33
CA THR A 40 4.73 4.43 6.91
C THR A 40 5.94 4.46 5.97
N ALA A 41 6.26 3.34 5.33
CA ALA A 41 7.37 3.20 4.40
C ALA A 41 7.17 4.06 3.13
N VAL A 42 5.95 4.11 2.59
CA VAL A 42 5.64 4.85 1.35
C VAL A 42 5.76 6.38 1.51
N ARG A 43 5.66 6.89 2.74
CA ARG A 43 5.88 8.31 3.06
C ARG A 43 7.36 8.72 3.00
N LYS A 44 8.30 7.76 3.00
CA LYS A 44 9.73 8.08 2.95
C LYS A 44 10.12 8.58 1.56
N PRO A 45 11.10 9.52 1.46
CA PRO A 45 11.74 9.88 0.20
C PRO A 45 12.25 8.66 -0.55
N ARG A 46 12.09 8.65 -1.88
CA ARG A 46 12.60 7.61 -2.79
C ARG A 46 12.12 6.19 -2.45
N SER A 47 10.96 6.07 -1.82
CA SER A 47 10.35 4.79 -1.45
C SER A 47 9.72 4.02 -2.62
N ALA A 48 9.49 4.67 -3.76
CA ALA A 48 9.03 4.02 -4.98
C ALA A 48 10.14 3.17 -5.57
N GLY A 49 9.79 2.08 -6.26
CA GLY A 49 10.76 1.10 -6.76
C GLY A 49 11.77 1.65 -7.77
N ASP A 50 11.50 2.79 -8.41
CA ASP A 50 12.43 3.52 -9.29
C ASP A 50 13.09 4.74 -8.62
N CYS A 51 12.84 4.97 -7.33
CA CYS A 51 13.29 6.15 -6.59
C CYS A 51 12.84 7.50 -7.21
N SER A 52 11.84 7.50 -8.10
CA SER A 52 11.34 8.71 -8.77
C SER A 52 10.61 9.68 -7.82
N ASN A 53 10.10 9.16 -6.70
CA ASN A 53 9.35 9.92 -5.72
C ASN A 53 10.26 10.64 -4.71
N ALA A 54 10.74 11.83 -5.05
CA ALA A 54 11.66 12.59 -4.19
C ALA A 54 11.12 12.84 -2.77
N ALA A 55 9.82 13.09 -2.61
CA ALA A 55 9.20 13.39 -1.32
C ALA A 55 8.46 12.21 -0.65
N GLY A 56 8.26 11.09 -1.36
CA GLY A 56 7.32 10.04 -0.92
C GLY A 56 5.87 10.29 -1.39
N VAL A 57 4.94 9.41 -0.98
CA VAL A 57 3.49 9.64 -1.14
C VAL A 57 3.01 10.57 -0.03
N ALA A 58 2.19 11.56 -0.37
CA ALA A 58 1.71 12.57 0.56
C ALA A 58 0.56 12.02 1.41
N ILE A 59 0.91 11.38 2.52
CA ILE A 59 -0.05 10.91 3.53
C ILE A 59 0.21 11.69 4.83
N SER A 60 -0.77 12.50 5.23
CA SER A 60 -0.73 13.22 6.50
C SER A 60 -0.88 12.27 7.70
N GLU A 61 -0.53 12.74 8.89
CA GLU A 61 -0.63 11.91 10.10
C GLU A 61 -2.08 11.59 10.47
N SER A 62 -3.02 12.51 10.21
CA SER A 62 -4.45 12.28 10.41
C SER A 62 -4.97 11.19 9.48
N GLU A 63 -4.61 11.23 8.19
CA GLU A 63 -4.96 10.21 7.21
C GLU A 63 -4.35 8.85 7.57
N LEU A 64 -3.08 8.83 8.00
CA LEU A 64 -2.44 7.59 8.44
C LEU A 64 -3.13 6.98 9.66
N ASN A 65 -3.47 7.79 10.67
CA ASN A 65 -4.19 7.32 11.85
C ASN A 65 -5.58 6.79 11.49
N TRP A 66 -6.24 7.42 10.54
CA TRP A 66 -7.54 6.97 10.07
C TRP A 66 -7.45 5.65 9.29
N LEU A 67 -6.47 5.50 8.40
CA LEU A 67 -6.19 4.24 7.69
C LEU A 67 -5.81 3.10 8.65
N ARG A 68 -5.06 3.39 9.71
CA ARG A 68 -4.75 2.43 10.79
C ARG A 68 -6.00 1.97 11.51
N ARG A 69 -6.90 2.88 11.88
CA ARG A 69 -8.19 2.55 12.51
C ARG A 69 -9.05 1.70 11.59
N PHE A 70 -9.15 2.06 10.31
CA PHE A 70 -9.88 1.26 9.32
C PHE A 70 -9.32 -0.16 9.21
N HIS A 71 -7.99 -0.31 9.12
CA HIS A 71 -7.37 -1.62 9.08
C HIS A 71 -7.67 -2.45 10.34
N LYS A 72 -7.60 -1.83 11.52
CA LYS A 72 -7.81 -2.52 12.80
C LYS A 72 -9.27 -2.90 13.04
N ASN A 73 -10.20 -2.03 12.65
CA ASN A 73 -11.60 -2.15 13.06
C ASN A 73 -12.45 -2.79 11.95
N ILE A 74 -12.34 -2.32 10.71
CA ILE A 74 -13.22 -2.77 9.63
C ILE A 74 -12.64 -4.02 8.96
N ARG A 75 -11.38 -3.99 8.51
CA ARG A 75 -10.80 -5.16 7.82
C ARG A 75 -10.75 -6.39 8.71
N ASN A 76 -10.46 -6.24 10.00
CA ASN A 76 -10.43 -7.37 10.92
C ASN A 76 -11.81 -7.99 11.15
N GLN A 77 -12.90 -7.20 11.14
CA GLN A 77 -14.27 -7.73 11.21
C GLN A 77 -14.63 -8.59 9.99
N PHE A 78 -14.09 -8.27 8.82
CA PHE A 78 -14.27 -9.09 7.61
C PHE A 78 -13.29 -10.28 7.53
N ALA A 79 -12.11 -10.19 8.15
CA ALA A 79 -11.11 -11.28 8.16
C ALA A 79 -11.42 -12.35 9.22
N HIS A 80 -12.00 -11.94 10.36
CA HIS A 80 -12.41 -12.80 11.45
C HIS A 80 -13.90 -12.52 11.72
N PHE A 81 -14.76 -13.18 10.94
CA PHE A 81 -16.21 -13.01 11.03
C PHE A 81 -16.73 -13.62 12.34
N GLU A 82 -16.73 -12.84 13.41
CA GLU A 82 -17.59 -13.08 14.57
C GLU A 82 -18.82 -12.16 14.44
N PRO A 83 -20.05 -12.69 14.48
CA PRO A 83 -21.26 -11.89 14.30
C PRO A 83 -21.43 -10.90 15.46
N MET A 84 -21.00 -9.65 15.26
CA MET A 84 -21.14 -8.54 16.22
C MET A 84 -22.49 -7.78 16.11
N GLY A 85 -23.48 -8.35 15.41
CA GLY A 85 -24.77 -7.71 15.12
C GLY A 85 -24.88 -7.20 13.68
N TRP A 86 -26.10 -6.90 13.23
CA TRP A 86 -26.44 -6.59 11.83
C TRP A 86 -26.19 -5.12 11.40
N SER A 87 -25.47 -4.33 12.20
CA SER A 87 -25.19 -2.93 11.87
C SER A 87 -23.76 -2.75 11.38
N ILE A 88 -23.59 -2.61 10.06
CA ILE A 88 -22.34 -2.08 9.49
C ILE A 88 -22.49 -0.55 9.46
N GLU A 89 -21.71 0.14 10.27
CA GLU A 89 -21.60 1.60 10.20
C GLU A 89 -20.86 1.97 8.92
N VAL A 90 -21.59 2.55 7.96
CA VAL A 90 -21.06 2.93 6.62
C VAL A 90 -20.65 4.41 6.57
N SER A 91 -20.85 5.15 7.66
CA SER A 91 -20.41 6.54 7.80
C SER A 91 -18.87 6.60 7.66
N GLY A 92 -18.36 7.41 6.74
CA GLY A 92 -16.92 7.50 6.48
C GLY A 92 -16.36 6.59 5.38
N ILE A 93 -17.14 5.63 4.85
CA ILE A 93 -16.73 4.84 3.67
C ILE A 93 -16.57 5.70 2.40
N PRO A 94 -17.44 6.71 2.13
CA PRO A 94 -17.22 7.65 1.04
C PRO A 94 -15.86 8.35 1.13
N GLU A 95 -15.54 8.93 2.29
CA GLU A 95 -14.34 9.71 2.51
C GLU A 95 -13.09 8.81 2.44
N ILE A 96 -13.16 7.57 2.94
CA ILE A 96 -12.01 6.66 2.88
C ILE A 96 -11.76 6.18 1.46
N THR A 97 -12.83 6.00 0.68
CA THR A 97 -12.72 5.66 -0.74
C THR A 97 -12.03 6.79 -1.50
N LYS A 98 -12.39 8.05 -1.22
CA LYS A 98 -11.73 9.22 -1.81
C LYS A 98 -10.25 9.28 -1.44
N LEU A 99 -9.92 9.04 -0.16
CA LEU A 99 -8.54 9.02 0.32
C LEU A 99 -7.72 7.92 -0.37
N ILE A 100 -8.25 6.70 -0.45
CA ILE A 100 -7.59 5.57 -1.11
C ILE A 100 -7.40 5.87 -2.61
N ALA A 101 -8.41 6.42 -3.29
CA ALA A 101 -8.31 6.79 -4.69
C ALA A 101 -7.23 7.84 -4.95
N ARG A 102 -7.10 8.84 -4.05
CA ARG A 102 -6.02 9.83 -4.10
C ARG A 102 -4.64 9.19 -3.95
N ILE A 103 -4.46 8.35 -2.93
CA ILE A 103 -3.18 7.66 -2.64
C ILE A 103 -2.76 6.78 -3.83
N ILE A 104 -3.68 5.98 -4.38
CA ILE A 104 -3.41 5.14 -5.56
C ILE A 104 -3.08 6.02 -6.77
N GLY A 105 -3.75 7.16 -6.93
CA GLY A 105 -3.46 8.15 -7.96
C GLY A 105 -2.02 8.67 -7.88
N GLU A 106 -1.53 9.02 -6.69
CA GLU A 106 -0.13 9.44 -6.50
C GLU A 106 0.86 8.32 -6.82
N ILE A 107 0.58 7.08 -6.39
CA ILE A 107 1.41 5.91 -6.71
C ILE A 107 1.44 5.65 -8.23
N LEU A 108 0.32 5.90 -8.92
CA LEU A 108 0.23 5.78 -10.39
C LEU A 108 1.13 6.78 -11.11
N GLU A 109 1.25 8.01 -10.60
CA GLU A 109 2.13 9.03 -11.19
C GLU A 109 3.61 8.68 -11.06
N PHE A 110 4.02 8.03 -9.97
CA PHE A 110 5.39 7.49 -9.83
C PHE A 110 5.68 6.34 -10.80
N GLY A 111 4.64 5.73 -11.38
CA GLY A 111 4.76 4.89 -12.57
C GLY A 111 5.32 3.47 -12.36
N TRP A 112 6.23 3.23 -11.41
CA TRP A 112 6.91 1.95 -11.27
C TRP A 112 6.00 0.80 -10.83
N ALA A 113 5.07 1.08 -9.90
CA ALA A 113 4.08 0.11 -9.42
C ALA A 113 3.16 -0.40 -10.55
N PHE A 114 2.92 0.45 -11.55
CA PHE A 114 2.03 0.18 -12.68
C PHE A 114 2.81 0.04 -14.00
N ARG A 115 4.09 -0.34 -13.96
CA ARG A 115 4.95 -0.48 -15.16
C ARG A 115 4.43 -1.45 -16.21
N ARG A 116 3.55 -2.37 -15.82
CA ARG A 116 2.91 -3.34 -16.72
C ARG A 116 1.68 -2.79 -17.44
N LEU A 117 1.14 -1.65 -17.00
CA LEU A 117 0.03 -0.99 -17.67
C LEU A 117 0.53 -0.21 -18.90
N ASN A 118 -0.13 -0.43 -20.04
CA ASN A 118 0.10 0.36 -21.24
C ASN A 118 -0.48 1.78 -21.10
N PHE A 119 -0.19 2.65 -22.07
CA PHE A 119 -0.62 4.05 -22.03
C PHE A 119 -2.14 4.22 -21.92
N ALA A 120 -2.92 3.44 -22.68
CA ALA A 120 -4.38 3.51 -22.65
C ALA A 120 -4.93 3.09 -21.28
N GLN A 121 -4.43 1.99 -20.72
CA GLN A 121 -4.80 1.48 -19.39
C GLN A 121 -4.43 2.47 -18.29
N ARG A 122 -3.26 3.11 -18.36
CA ARG A 122 -2.86 4.15 -17.39
C ARG A 122 -3.78 5.37 -17.47
N LYS A 123 -4.14 5.80 -18.68
CA LYS A 123 -5.05 6.93 -18.90
C LYS A 123 -6.45 6.61 -18.34
N GLU A 124 -6.94 5.40 -18.57
CA GLU A 124 -8.22 4.93 -18.03
C GLU A 124 -8.19 4.87 -16.51
N MET A 125 -7.16 4.24 -15.92
CA MET A 125 -7.02 4.13 -14.48
C MET A 125 -6.96 5.51 -13.80
N ARG A 126 -6.19 6.45 -14.37
CA ARG A 126 -6.15 7.84 -13.90
C ARG A 126 -7.53 8.50 -13.92
N ARG A 127 -8.30 8.29 -14.99
CA ARG A 127 -9.67 8.82 -15.09
C ARG A 127 -10.55 8.24 -13.99
N ASN A 128 -10.56 6.92 -13.83
CA ASN A 128 -11.41 6.22 -12.87
C ASN A 128 -11.06 6.61 -11.43
N LEU A 129 -9.77 6.74 -11.10
CA LEU A 129 -9.32 7.19 -9.78
C LEU A 129 -9.75 8.64 -9.49
N ARG A 130 -9.67 9.53 -10.48
CA ARG A 130 -10.18 10.91 -10.34
C ARG A 130 -11.69 10.94 -10.11
N THR A 131 -12.44 10.13 -10.86
CA THR A 131 -13.89 10.02 -10.67
C THR A 131 -14.22 9.53 -9.25
N LEU A 132 -13.53 8.51 -8.76
CA LEU A 132 -13.72 8.00 -7.39
C LEU A 132 -13.32 9.01 -6.31
N ALA A 133 -12.29 9.82 -6.54
CA ALA A 133 -11.88 10.86 -5.60
C ALA A 133 -12.88 12.03 -5.51
N LEU A 134 -13.66 12.26 -6.57
CA LEU A 134 -14.59 13.39 -6.69
C LEU A 134 -16.06 13.00 -6.53
N ILE A 135 -16.38 11.71 -6.44
CA ILE A 135 -17.78 11.27 -6.40
C ILE A 135 -18.47 11.80 -5.14
N GLU A 136 -19.63 12.40 -5.32
CA GLU A 136 -20.51 12.83 -4.24
C GLU A 136 -21.42 11.66 -3.89
N TRP A 137 -21.41 11.28 -2.61
CA TRP A 137 -22.35 10.27 -2.13
C TRP A 137 -23.64 10.98 -1.70
N PRO A 138 -24.81 10.43 -2.07
CA PRO A 138 -26.08 10.92 -1.54
C PRO A 138 -26.07 10.78 -0.02
N ALA A 139 -26.53 11.83 0.66
CA ALA A 139 -26.65 11.91 2.11
C ALA A 139 -27.70 10.95 2.67
#